data_AF-A0A6B9YZM6-F1
#
_entry.id   AF-A0A6B9YZM6-F1
#
_cell.length_a   1.000
_cell.length_b   1.000
_cell.length_c   1.000
_cell.angle_alpha   90.00
_cell.angle_beta   90.00
_cell.angle_gamma   90.00
#
_symmetry.space_group_name_H-M   'P 1'
#
loop_
_entity.id
_entity.type
_entity.pdbx_description
1 polymer ?
#
loop_
_entity_poly.entity_id
_entity_poly.type
_entity_poly.pdbx_seq_one_letter_code
_entity_poly.pdbx_strand_id
1 'polypeptide(L)'
;MNTKIIMILSALFLAIIGMGLTFFPQEINAGIGIGPNKYFTLIIQILGGLYFGFAMINWMAKGSIVGGIYNRPIVIGNFAHFFIGGIALVKAVLADASLPAAVWLLAGIYTLFAIVFGILFNRHPAAQA
;
A
#
# COMPACT_ATOMS: atom_id res chain seq x y z
N MET A 1 -19.45 -5.52 -4.49
CA MET A 1 -18.31 -4.62 -4.22
C MET A 1 -17.61 -4.35 -5.54
N ASN A 2 -17.44 -3.09 -5.93
CA ASN A 2 -16.82 -2.78 -7.22
C ASN A 2 -15.30 -2.95 -7.11
N THR A 3 -14.81 -4.13 -7.45
CA THR A 3 -13.40 -4.51 -7.35
C THR A 3 -12.51 -3.63 -8.23
N LYS A 4 -13.02 -3.19 -9.39
CA LYS A 4 -12.31 -2.26 -10.28
C LYS A 4 -11.96 -0.96 -9.58
N ILE A 5 -12.91 -0.37 -8.82
CA ILE A 5 -12.66 0.86 -8.06
C ILE A 5 -11.59 0.62 -6.98
N ILE A 6 -11.67 -0.50 -6.25
CA ILE A 6 -10.69 -0.83 -5.21
C ILE A 6 -9.28 -0.95 -5.78
N MET A 7 -9.15 -1.66 -6.91
CA MET A 7 -7.87 -1.82 -7.60
C MET A 7 -7.32 -0.50 -8.14
N ILE A 8 -8.18 0.39 -8.62
CA ILE A 8 -7.78 1.74 -9.05
C ILE A 8 -7.29 2.56 -7.85
N LEU A 9 -8.06 2.61 -6.77
CA LEU A 9 -7.71 3.41 -5.59
C LEU A 9 -6.43 2.90 -4.93
N SER A 10 -6.26 1.59 -4.79
CA SER A 10 -5.02 1.01 -4.24
C SER A 10 -3.84 1.26 -5.17
N ALA A 11 -4.03 1.16 -6.49
CA ALA A 11 -2.98 1.49 -7.46
C ALA A 11 -2.54 2.95 -7.36
N LEU A 12 -3.48 3.90 -7.35
CA LEU A 12 -3.15 5.33 -7.25
C LEU A 12 -2.44 5.65 -5.94
N PHE A 13 -2.93 5.11 -4.82
CA PHE A 13 -2.31 5.30 -3.52
C PHE A 13 -0.85 4.81 -3.50
N LEU A 14 -0.62 3.57 -3.96
CA LEU A 14 0.71 2.97 -3.99
C LEU A 14 1.63 3.63 -5.04
N ALA A 15 1.07 4.15 -6.14
CA ALA A 15 1.83 4.87 -7.16
C ALA A 15 2.34 6.21 -6.62
N ILE A 16 1.50 6.96 -5.90
CA ILE A 16 1.90 8.23 -5.27
C ILE A 16 3.04 7.99 -4.28
N ILE A 17 2.92 6.97 -3.42
CA ILE A 17 3.98 6.62 -2.47
C ILE A 17 5.23 6.17 -3.23
N GLY A 18 5.10 5.24 -4.17
CA GLY A 18 6.23 4.69 -4.92
C GLY A 18 7.01 5.75 -5.69
N MET A 19 6.32 6.66 -6.39
CA MET A 19 6.93 7.79 -7.08
C MET A 19 7.59 8.75 -6.08
N GLY A 20 6.92 9.07 -4.97
CA GLY A 20 7.48 9.91 -3.91
C GLY A 20 8.81 9.38 -3.39
N LEU A 21 8.84 8.10 -2.98
CA LEU A 21 10.04 7.44 -2.47
C LEU A 21 11.15 7.30 -3.53
N THR A 22 10.81 7.16 -4.81
CA THR A 22 11.79 6.94 -5.88
C THR A 22 12.45 8.24 -6.33
N PHE A 23 11.64 9.29 -6.53
CA PHE A 23 12.07 10.56 -7.13
C PHE A 23 12.44 11.64 -6.11
N PHE A 24 11.98 11.53 -4.86
CA PHE A 24 12.26 12.50 -3.79
C PHE A 24 12.84 11.86 -2.50
N PRO A 25 13.80 10.91 -2.57
CA PRO A 25 14.27 10.20 -1.39
C PRO A 25 15.10 11.08 -0.45
N GLN A 26 15.80 12.11 -0.96
CA GLN A 26 16.60 13.01 -0.14
C GLN A 26 15.71 13.96 0.68
N GLU A 27 14.64 14.47 0.07
CA GLU A 27 13.64 15.32 0.72
C GLU A 27 12.94 14.55 1.84
N ILE A 28 12.61 13.28 1.59
CA ILE A 28 12.02 12.41 2.61
C ILE A 28 12.99 12.20 3.78
N ASN A 29 14.28 11.94 3.50
CA ASN A 29 15.30 11.79 4.54
C ASN A 29 15.47 13.03 5.41
N ALA A 30 15.43 14.21 4.78
CA ALA A 30 15.47 15.48 5.48
C ALA A 30 14.21 15.68 6.35
N GLY A 31 13.03 15.37 5.80
CA GLY A 31 11.74 15.52 6.49
C GLY A 31 11.58 14.63 7.73
N ILE A 32 12.20 13.45 7.75
CA ILE A 32 12.19 12.53 8.91
C ILE A 32 13.41 12.67 9.83
N GLY A 33 14.30 13.64 9.57
CA GLY A 33 15.43 13.96 10.45
C GLY A 33 16.61 12.98 10.40
N ILE A 34 16.70 12.10 9.39
CA ILE A 34 17.80 11.12 9.26
C ILE A 34 19.08 11.75 8.66
N GLY A 35 18.99 12.96 8.12
CA GLY A 35 20.11 13.67 7.51
C GLY A 35 20.60 13.00 6.21
N PRO A 36 21.70 13.48 5.61
CA PRO A 36 22.21 12.95 4.35
C PRO A 36 22.89 11.59 4.53
N ASN A 37 22.12 10.50 4.49
CA ASN A 37 22.62 9.13 4.53
C ASN A 37 22.40 8.41 3.19
N LYS A 38 23.48 8.19 2.43
CA LYS A 38 23.44 7.58 1.09
C LYS A 38 22.87 6.16 1.07
N TYR A 39 23.16 5.36 2.10
CA TYR A 39 22.64 3.99 2.19
C TYR A 39 21.14 3.99 2.43
N PHE A 40 20.67 4.87 3.30
CA PHE A 40 19.26 5.00 3.61
C PHE A 40 18.46 5.59 2.43
N THR A 41 19.02 6.57 1.71
CA THR A 41 18.47 7.06 0.43
C THR A 41 18.25 5.92 -0.57
N LEU A 42 19.25 5.05 -0.75
CA LEU A 42 19.16 3.91 -1.67
C LEU A 42 18.06 2.92 -1.26
N ILE A 43 17.97 2.61 0.04
CA ILE A 43 16.91 1.73 0.58
C ILE A 43 15.52 2.31 0.30
N ILE A 44 15.32 3.62 0.51
CA ILE A 44 14.05 4.27 0.21
C ILE A 44 13.70 4.19 -1.28
N GLN A 45 14.65 4.39 -2.17
CA GLN A 45 14.39 4.27 -3.62
C GLN A 45 13.99 2.86 -4.02
N ILE A 46 14.67 1.84 -3.47
CA ILE A 46 14.32 0.43 -3.71
C ILE A 46 12.91 0.13 -3.18
N LEU A 47 12.57 0.64 -2.00
CA LEU A 47 11.20 0.56 -1.48
C LEU A 47 10.22 1.28 -2.40
N GLY A 48 10.55 2.46 -2.93
CA GLY A 48 9.75 3.16 -3.92
C GLY A 48 9.41 2.32 -5.15
N GLY A 49 10.41 1.61 -5.69
CA GLY A 49 10.23 0.64 -6.76
C GLY A 49 9.29 -0.51 -6.37
N LEU A 50 9.39 -1.04 -5.15
CA LEU A 50 8.48 -2.07 -4.63
C LEU A 50 7.02 -1.57 -4.59
N TYR A 51 6.79 -0.37 -4.02
CA TYR A 51 5.47 0.26 -3.95
C TYR A 51 4.88 0.52 -5.34
N PHE A 52 5.69 1.07 -6.24
CA PHE A 52 5.26 1.33 -7.62
C PHE A 52 4.99 0.02 -8.39
N GLY A 53 5.77 -1.03 -8.16
CA GLY A 53 5.52 -2.36 -8.74
C GLY A 53 4.15 -2.92 -8.35
N PHE A 54 3.79 -2.84 -7.06
CA PHE A 54 2.44 -3.19 -6.60
C PHE A 54 1.36 -2.31 -7.22
N ALA A 55 1.62 -1.01 -7.37
CA ALA A 55 0.70 -0.09 -8.04
C ALA A 55 0.41 -0.52 -9.48
N MET A 56 1.43 -0.91 -10.23
CA MET A 56 1.30 -1.40 -11.60
C MET A 56 0.53 -2.72 -11.68
N ILE A 57 0.80 -3.67 -10.78
CA ILE A 57 0.03 -4.92 -10.70
C ILE A 57 -1.46 -4.61 -10.48
N ASN A 58 -1.77 -3.72 -9.55
CA ASN A 58 -3.16 -3.34 -9.25
C ASN A 58 -3.82 -2.63 -10.43
N TRP A 59 -3.10 -1.70 -11.07
CA TRP A 59 -3.59 -0.98 -12.24
C TRP A 59 -3.88 -1.92 -13.41
N MET A 60 -2.99 -2.86 -13.69
CA MET A 60 -3.16 -3.79 -14.81
C MET A 60 -4.29 -4.80 -14.54
N ALA A 61 -4.48 -5.20 -13.28
CA ALA A 61 -5.53 -6.14 -12.89
C ALA A 61 -6.92 -5.50 -12.68
N LYS A 62 -7.07 -4.16 -12.71
CA LYS A 62 -8.35 -3.48 -12.42
C LYS A 62 -9.53 -3.91 -13.29
N GLY A 63 -9.27 -4.44 -14.50
CA GLY A 63 -10.31 -4.91 -15.43
C GLY A 63 -10.64 -6.40 -15.32
N SER A 64 -9.91 -7.17 -14.51
CA SER A 64 -10.10 -8.62 -14.39
C SER A 64 -11.09 -8.98 -13.27
N ILE A 65 -11.60 -10.22 -13.30
CA ILE A 65 -12.42 -10.77 -12.21
C ILE A 65 -11.51 -10.98 -10.99
N VAL A 66 -11.58 -10.06 -10.03
CA VAL A 66 -10.77 -10.11 -8.81
C VAL A 66 -11.23 -11.24 -7.90
N GLY A 67 -10.29 -12.09 -7.47
CA GLY A 67 -10.55 -13.33 -6.74
C GLY A 67 -10.37 -14.59 -7.60
N GLY A 68 -10.96 -15.71 -7.16
CA GLY A 68 -10.85 -17.00 -7.84
C GLY A 68 -9.41 -17.51 -7.96
N ILE A 69 -9.17 -18.56 -8.76
CA ILE A 69 -7.81 -19.12 -8.89
C ILE A 69 -6.82 -18.16 -9.58
N TYR A 70 -7.31 -17.29 -10.48
CA TYR A 70 -6.46 -16.44 -11.31
C TYR A 70 -5.99 -15.14 -10.63
N ASN A 71 -6.86 -14.44 -9.91
CA ASN A 71 -6.52 -13.15 -9.29
C ASN A 71 -6.40 -13.22 -7.76
N ARG A 72 -6.54 -14.40 -7.14
CA ARG A 72 -6.31 -14.58 -5.70
C ARG A 72 -4.88 -14.23 -5.24
N PRO A 73 -3.80 -14.53 -5.98
CA PRO A 73 -2.46 -14.10 -5.58
C PRO A 73 -2.34 -12.58 -5.41
N ILE A 74 -3.01 -11.80 -6.28
CA ILE A 74 -3.02 -10.33 -6.21
C ILE A 74 -3.74 -9.85 -4.95
N VAL A 75 -4.88 -10.48 -4.63
CA VAL A 75 -5.62 -10.19 -3.39
C VAL A 75 -4.79 -10.51 -2.15
N ILE A 76 -4.14 -11.68 -2.11
CA ILE A 76 -3.28 -12.09 -0.99
C ILE A 76 -2.09 -11.14 -0.85
N GLY A 77 -1.42 -10.78 -1.94
CA GLY A 77 -0.29 -9.87 -1.92
C GLY A 77 -0.67 -8.50 -1.36
N ASN A 78 -1.77 -7.91 -1.84
CA ASN A 78 -2.27 -6.64 -1.32
C ASN A 78 -2.71 -6.76 0.15
N PHE A 79 -3.42 -7.83 0.50
CA PHE A 79 -3.81 -8.06 1.89
C PHE A 79 -2.60 -8.13 2.80
N ALA A 80 -1.58 -8.93 2.46
CA ALA A 80 -0.36 -9.04 3.25
C ALA A 80 0.33 -7.68 3.41
N HIS A 81 0.48 -6.92 2.31
CA HIS A 81 1.09 -5.60 2.33
C HIS A 81 0.36 -4.63 3.28
N PHE A 82 -0.95 -4.45 3.08
CA PHE A 82 -1.74 -3.50 3.87
C PHE A 82 -1.96 -3.97 5.30
N PHE A 83 -2.09 -5.27 5.54
CA PHE A 83 -2.29 -5.82 6.88
C PHE A 83 -1.02 -5.71 7.73
N ILE A 84 0.13 -6.15 7.22
CA ILE A 84 1.39 -6.10 7.97
C ILE A 84 1.80 -4.64 8.20
N GLY A 85 1.75 -3.80 7.15
CA GLY A 85 2.03 -2.37 7.27
C GLY A 85 1.02 -1.66 8.19
N GLY A 86 -0.26 -1.99 8.09
CA GLY A 86 -1.32 -1.41 8.90
C GLY A 86 -1.17 -1.73 10.38
N ILE A 87 -0.84 -2.97 10.75
CA ILE A 87 -0.55 -3.32 12.14
C ILE A 87 0.65 -2.54 12.68
N ALA A 88 1.72 -2.41 11.89
CA ALA A 88 2.89 -1.65 12.30
C ALA A 88 2.55 -0.16 12.55
N LEU A 89 1.80 0.46 11.64
CA LEU A 89 1.36 1.85 11.76
C LEU A 89 0.43 2.07 12.95
N VAL A 90 -0.57 1.20 13.13
CA VAL A 90 -1.51 1.27 14.26
C VAL A 90 -0.75 1.15 15.58
N LYS A 91 0.19 0.21 15.69
CA LYS A 91 1.03 0.09 16.90
C LYS A 91 1.84 1.36 17.15
N ALA A 92 2.41 1.96 16.12
CA ALA A 92 3.21 3.18 16.26
C ALA A 92 2.36 4.36 16.78
N VAL A 93 1.20 4.62 16.19
CA VAL A 93 0.34 5.75 16.59
C VAL A 93 -0.34 5.55 17.94
N LEU A 94 -0.58 4.30 18.36
CA LEU A 94 -1.06 3.98 19.71
C LEU A 94 0.04 4.10 20.77
N ALA A 95 1.30 3.84 20.41
CA ALA A 95 2.44 3.98 21.31
C ALA A 95 2.87 5.43 21.50
N ASP A 96 2.75 6.25 20.45
CA ASP A 96 3.07 7.67 20.48
C ASP A 96 2.02 8.49 19.74
N ALA A 97 1.14 9.14 20.50
CA ALA A 97 0.09 9.99 19.95
C ALA A 97 0.60 11.33 19.41
N SER A 98 1.86 11.71 19.70
CA SER A 98 2.47 12.95 19.21
C SER A 98 2.96 12.86 17.76
N LEU A 99 2.92 11.67 17.16
CA LEU A 99 3.30 11.46 15.78
C LEU A 99 2.52 12.37 14.81
N PRO A 100 3.14 12.83 13.71
CA PRO A 100 2.50 13.71 12.75
C PRO A 100 1.18 13.14 12.21
N ALA A 101 0.21 14.03 11.94
CA ALA A 101 -1.09 13.65 11.39
C ALA A 101 -1.01 12.79 10.10
N ALA A 102 0.05 12.96 9.31
CA ALA A 102 0.32 12.12 8.14
C ALA A 102 0.48 10.62 8.49
N VAL A 103 1.11 10.29 9.63
CA VAL A 103 1.28 8.91 10.09
C VAL A 103 -0.06 8.31 10.50
N TRP A 104 -0.89 9.09 11.20
CA TRP A 104 -2.27 8.71 11.52
C TRP A 104 -3.13 8.47 10.28
N LEU A 105 -3.03 9.36 9.29
CA LEU A 105 -3.72 9.19 8.01
C LEU A 105 -3.29 7.92 7.29
N LEU A 106 -1.98 7.65 7.24
CA LEU A 106 -1.44 6.40 6.68
C LEU A 106 -1.97 5.18 7.43
N ALA A 107 -1.99 5.20 8.77
CA ALA A 107 -2.55 4.13 9.58
C ALA A 107 -4.01 3.85 9.20
N GLY A 108 -4.84 4.89 9.13
CA GLY A 108 -6.24 4.77 8.73
C GLY A 108 -6.43 4.19 7.32
N ILE A 109 -5.67 4.68 6.33
CA ILE A 109 -5.74 4.19 4.95
C ILE A 109 -5.28 2.73 4.85
N TYR A 110 -4.18 2.37 5.51
CA TYR A 110 -3.68 0.99 5.51
C TYR A 110 -4.67 0.04 6.18
N THR A 111 -5.24 0.41 7.33
CA THR A 111 -6.26 -0.39 8.00
C THR A 111 -7.50 -0.57 7.11
N LEU A 112 -7.96 0.49 6.44
CA LEU A 112 -9.08 0.41 5.50
C LEU A 112 -8.79 -0.59 4.38
N PHE A 113 -7.65 -0.48 3.69
CA PHE A 113 -7.30 -1.41 2.63
C PHE A 113 -7.09 -2.84 3.15
N ALA A 114 -6.51 -3.02 4.34
CA ALA A 114 -6.36 -4.34 4.96
C ALA A 114 -7.72 -5.02 5.17
N ILE A 115 -8.71 -4.30 5.71
CA ILE A 115 -10.07 -4.81 5.88
C ILE A 115 -10.70 -5.15 4.52
N VAL A 116 -10.60 -4.24 3.53
CA VAL A 116 -11.18 -4.44 2.19
C VAL A 116 -10.57 -5.65 1.49
N PHE A 117 -9.24 -5.80 1.48
CA PHE A 117 -8.56 -6.93 0.87
C PHE A 117 -8.76 -8.23 1.68
N GLY A 118 -8.93 -8.16 3.00
CA GLY A 118 -9.30 -9.30 3.82
C GLY A 118 -10.71 -9.82 3.50
N ILE A 119 -11.67 -8.91 3.25
CA ILE A 119 -13.00 -9.28 2.75
C ILE A 119 -12.90 -9.91 1.35
N LEU A 120 -12.06 -9.38 0.46
CA LEU A 120 -11.84 -9.97 -0.88
C LEU A 120 -11.21 -11.36 -0.82
N PHE A 121 -10.28 -11.57 0.11
CA PHE A 121 -9.60 -12.85 0.28
C PHE A 121 -10.59 -13.97 0.66
N ASN A 122 -11.58 -13.65 1.50
CA ASN A 122 -12.58 -14.60 1.98
C ASN A 122 -13.78 -14.79 1.02
N ARG A 123 -13.87 -14.02 -0.07
CA ARG A 123 -14.99 -14.15 -1.03
C ARG A 123 -14.63 -15.10 -2.18
N HIS A 124 -15.54 -16.03 -2.45
CA HIS A 124 -15.52 -16.80 -3.70
C HIS A 124 -15.84 -15.88 -4.89
N PRO A 125 -15.25 -16.13 -6.08
CA PRO A 125 -15.53 -15.32 -7.25
C PRO A 125 -17.02 -15.41 -7.61
N ALA A 126 -17.74 -14.31 -7.44
CA ALA A 126 -19.06 -14.15 -8.04
C ALA A 126 -18.82 -13.78 -9.50
N ALA A 127 -19.25 -14.64 -10.42
CA ALA A 127 -19.35 -14.29 -11.83
C ALA A 127 -20.17 -13.00 -11.92
N GLN A 128 -19.58 -11.93 -12.47
CA GLN A 128 -20.38 -10.80 -12.94
C GLN A 128 -21.09 -11.31 -14.19
N ALA A 129 -22.42 -11.50 -14.06
CA ALA A 129 -23.30 -11.72 -15.20
C ALA A 129 -23.46 -10.42 -16.00
#